data_AF-A0A8S1QQN7-F1
#
_entry.id   AF-A0A8S1QQN7-F1
#
_cell.length_a   1.000
_cell.length_b   1.000
_cell.length_c   1.000
_cell.angle_alpha   90.00
_cell.angle_beta   90.00
_cell.angle_gamma   90.00
#
_symmetry.space_group_name_H-M   'P 1'
#
loop_
_entity.id
_entity.type
_entity.pdbx_description
1 polymer ?
#
loop_
_entity_poly.entity_id
_entity_poly.type
_entity_poly.pdbx_seq_one_letter_code
_entity_poly.pdbx_strand_id
1 'polypeptide(L)'
;MVNAFNTNNIQSFLRQLSIYKFKMQKNKQNQKQYYQPYFQKGRRDLLCKIQRNKSDKQEESLDQITSLEQIKKQNQQLQVQLQELKINQQYLLKQLIMQTKIQTTLANRVEKITQHMALMYGEDCQLEFAKPMKLFFKMLQGYRADQLERIVGFLIFEMDVPTPIQENYSPIQFPYC
;
A
#
# COMPACT_ATOMS: atom_id res chain seq x y z
N MET A 1 51.20 -17.36 -23.46
CA MET A 1 50.18 -16.53 -22.78
C MET A 1 50.75 -16.10 -21.44
N VAL A 2 50.81 -14.81 -21.16
CA VAL A 2 51.34 -14.32 -19.88
C VAL A 2 50.24 -14.48 -18.82
N ASN A 3 50.42 -15.42 -17.90
CA ASN A 3 49.56 -15.56 -16.73
C ASN A 3 49.87 -14.40 -15.77
N ALA A 4 49.18 -13.27 -15.94
CA ALA A 4 49.38 -12.07 -15.12
C ALA A 4 48.96 -12.27 -13.64
N PHE A 5 48.23 -13.34 -13.32
CA PHE A 5 47.78 -13.68 -11.97
C PHE A 5 48.00 -15.18 -11.71
N ASN A 6 48.28 -15.54 -10.45
CA ASN A 6 48.46 -16.93 -10.01
C ASN A 6 47.12 -17.66 -9.74
N THR A 7 45.99 -17.11 -10.20
CA THR A 7 44.65 -17.66 -9.96
C THR A 7 43.78 -17.50 -11.21
N ASN A 8 43.02 -18.54 -11.56
CA ASN A 8 42.06 -18.50 -12.68
C ASN A 8 40.66 -18.03 -12.23
N ASN A 9 40.45 -17.84 -10.93
CA ASN A 9 39.15 -17.44 -10.39
C ASN A 9 38.91 -15.94 -10.61
N ILE A 10 37.93 -15.61 -11.44
CA ILE A 10 37.53 -14.23 -11.73
C ILE A 10 37.12 -13.46 -10.46
N GLN A 11 36.54 -14.13 -9.46
CA GLN A 11 36.15 -13.49 -8.20
C GLN A 11 37.37 -12.98 -7.42
N SER A 12 38.51 -13.68 -7.51
CA SER A 12 39.76 -13.20 -6.92
C SER A 12 40.22 -11.91 -7.57
N PHE A 13 40.10 -11.80 -8.90
CA PHE A 13 40.41 -10.57 -9.63
C PHE A 13 39.46 -9.42 -9.24
N LEU A 14 38.16 -9.67 -9.21
CA LEU A 14 37.16 -8.66 -8.79
C LEU A 14 37.40 -8.18 -7.37
N ARG A 15 37.74 -9.11 -6.46
CA ARG A 15 38.09 -8.77 -5.08
C ARG A 15 39.31 -7.84 -5.01
N GLN A 16 40.35 -8.11 -5.80
CA GLN A 16 41.54 -7.25 -5.85
C GLN A 16 41.19 -5.85 -6.38
N LEU A 17 40.36 -5.75 -7.42
CA LEU A 17 39.88 -4.46 -7.91
C LEU A 17 39.15 -3.67 -6.81
N SER A 18 38.26 -4.31 -6.05
CA SER A 18 37.57 -3.68 -4.92
C SER A 18 38.53 -3.20 -3.84
N ILE A 19 39.56 -4.01 -3.51
CA ILE A 19 40.59 -3.66 -2.52
C ILE A 19 41.38 -2.40 -2.92
N TYR A 20 41.54 -2.13 -4.22
CA TYR A 20 42.19 -0.93 -4.74
C TYR A 20 41.22 0.18 -5.14
N LYS A 21 39.97 0.13 -4.65
CA LYS A 21 38.92 1.14 -4.87
C LYS A 21 38.53 1.36 -6.34
N PHE A 22 38.66 0.33 -7.19
CA PHE A 22 38.11 0.39 -8.54
C PHE A 22 36.58 0.30 -8.47
N LYS A 23 35.89 1.28 -9.06
CA LYS A 23 34.43 1.32 -9.12
C LYS A 23 33.94 0.66 -10.41
N MET A 24 32.95 -0.22 -10.29
CA MET A 24 32.30 -0.82 -11.46
C MET A 24 31.21 0.10 -11.98
N GLN A 25 31.23 0.33 -13.30
CA GLN A 25 30.22 1.06 -14.04
C GLN A 25 29.78 0.21 -15.23
N LYS A 26 28.50 0.30 -15.62
CA LYS A 26 28.00 -0.35 -16.84
C LYS A 26 28.02 0.67 -17.97
N ASN A 27 28.58 0.29 -19.12
CA ASN A 27 28.51 1.13 -20.31
C ASN A 27 27.11 1.04 -20.96
N LYS A 28 26.89 1.81 -22.03
CA LYS A 28 25.63 1.81 -22.81
C LYS A 28 25.27 0.43 -23.40
N GLN A 29 26.21 -0.50 -23.46
CA GLN A 29 26.05 -1.88 -23.94
C GLN A 29 25.97 -2.90 -22.79
N ASN A 30 25.73 -2.45 -21.54
CA ASN A 30 25.66 -3.30 -20.33
C ASN A 30 26.95 -4.08 -20.00
N GLN A 31 28.09 -3.72 -20.59
CA GLN A 31 29.38 -4.32 -20.25
C GLN A 31 29.96 -3.66 -18.99
N LYS A 32 30.56 -4.48 -18.13
CA LYS A 32 31.22 -4.02 -16.89
C LYS A 32 32.54 -3.32 -17.23
N GLN A 33 32.65 -2.07 -16.83
CA GLN A 33 33.87 -1.28 -16.88
C GLN A 33 34.32 -0.93 -15.47
N TYR A 34 35.62 -0.91 -15.23
CA TYR A 34 36.20 -0.60 -13.92
C TYR A 34 37.00 0.68 -14.03
N TYR A 35 36.70 1.64 -13.15
CA TYR A 35 37.30 2.97 -13.16
C TYR A 35 38.03 3.26 -11.85
N GLN A 36 39.22 3.86 -11.97
CA GLN A 36 39.97 4.42 -10.86
C GLN A 36 40.71 5.69 -11.38
N PRO A 37 40.62 6.85 -10.70
CA PRO A 37 41.11 8.13 -11.22
C PRO A 37 42.60 8.21 -11.57
N TYR A 38 43.43 7.47 -10.83
CA TYR A 38 44.89 7.38 -10.99
C TYR A 38 45.33 6.21 -11.87
N PHE A 39 44.40 5.37 -12.35
CA PHE A 39 44.67 4.30 -13.30
C PHE A 39 44.42 4.80 -14.73
N GLN A 40 45.39 5.53 -15.29
CA GLN A 40 45.29 6.15 -16.61
C GLN A 40 46.31 5.58 -17.60
N LYS A 41 45.90 5.42 -18.87
CA LYS A 41 46.78 4.92 -19.93
C LYS A 41 47.94 5.90 -20.15
N GLY A 42 49.18 5.39 -20.10
CA GLY A 42 50.39 6.19 -20.30
C GLY A 42 50.92 6.93 -19.05
N ARG A 43 50.18 6.93 -17.95
CA ARG A 43 50.56 7.62 -16.69
C ARG A 43 50.88 6.62 -15.57
N ARG A 44 52.01 5.89 -15.72
CA ARG A 44 52.46 4.93 -14.70
C ARG A 44 52.86 5.60 -13.39
N ASP A 45 53.27 6.86 -13.44
CA ASP A 45 53.60 7.70 -12.29
C ASP A 45 52.45 7.81 -11.28
N LEU A 46 51.19 7.76 -11.76
CA LEU A 46 50.03 7.88 -10.89
C LEU A 46 49.69 6.59 -10.13
N LEU A 47 50.24 5.44 -10.53
CA LEU A 47 49.91 4.15 -9.91
C LEU A 47 50.34 4.08 -8.44
N CYS A 48 51.37 4.84 -8.03
CA CYS A 48 51.80 4.91 -6.63
C CYS A 48 50.74 5.55 -5.71
N LYS A 49 49.80 6.32 -6.28
CA LYS A 49 48.67 6.93 -5.55
C LYS A 49 47.54 5.92 -5.29
N ILE A 50 47.57 4.76 -5.95
CA ILE A 50 46.58 3.69 -5.73
C ILE A 50 47.02 2.88 -4.52
N GLN A 51 46.47 3.21 -3.36
CA GLN A 51 46.75 2.49 -2.12
C GLN A 51 45.73 1.38 -1.89
N ARG A 52 46.23 0.24 -1.40
CA ARG A 52 45.38 -0.84 -0.90
C ARG A 52 44.55 -0.31 0.25
N ASN A 53 43.24 -0.55 0.24
CA ASN A 53 42.39 -0.26 1.39
C ASN A 53 42.92 -1.09 2.57
N LYS A 54 43.65 -0.44 3.47
CA LYS A 54 43.81 -0.94 4.83
C LYS A 54 42.42 -0.83 5.42
N SER A 55 41.92 -1.89 6.03
CA SER A 55 40.60 -1.90 6.62
C SER A 55 40.51 -0.79 7.66
N ASP A 56 40.00 0.38 7.26
CA ASP A 56 39.56 1.45 8.14
C ASP A 56 38.28 0.97 8.83
N LYS A 57 38.45 0.09 9.81
CA LYS A 57 37.38 -0.32 10.74
C LYS A 57 36.90 0.84 11.63
N GLN A 58 37.39 2.07 11.43
CA GLN A 58 37.08 3.22 12.27
C GLN A 58 36.16 4.25 11.61
N GLU A 59 36.04 4.32 10.28
CA GLU A 59 35.10 5.25 9.63
C GLU A 59 33.73 4.61 9.33
N GLU A 60 33.66 3.31 9.05
CA GLU A 60 32.38 2.63 8.82
C GLU A 60 31.53 2.43 10.10
N SER A 61 32.12 2.55 11.30
CA SER A 61 31.42 2.28 12.55
C SER A 61 30.55 3.44 13.02
N LEU A 62 30.96 4.70 12.83
CA LEU A 62 30.16 5.87 13.20
C LEU A 62 28.92 6.02 12.32
N ASP A 63 29.05 5.87 11.00
CA ASP A 63 27.90 5.93 10.08
C ASP A 63 26.89 4.79 10.34
N GLN A 64 27.38 3.59 10.68
CA GLN A 64 26.51 2.46 11.05
C GLN A 64 25.80 2.67 12.39
N ILE A 65 26.47 3.22 13.41
CA ILE A 65 25.84 3.50 14.71
C ILE A 65 24.75 4.56 14.55
N THR A 66 25.02 5.64 13.82
CA THR A 66 24.03 6.70 13.54
C THR A 66 22.84 6.15 12.76
N SER A 67 23.07 5.25 11.80
CA SER A 67 22.00 4.55 11.07
C SER A 67 21.18 3.62 11.98
N LEU A 68 21.81 2.94 12.93
CA LEU A 68 21.12 2.02 13.85
C LEU A 68 20.24 2.77 14.85
N GLU A 69 20.70 3.91 15.35
CA GLU A 69 19.91 4.77 16.23
C GLU A 69 18.70 5.36 15.51
N GLN A 70 18.86 5.78 14.25
CA GLN A 70 17.75 6.21 13.41
C GLN A 70 16.73 5.10 13.18
N ILE A 71 17.18 3.88 12.86
CA ILE A 71 16.31 2.71 12.69
C ILE A 71 15.57 2.37 13.99
N LYS A 72 16.25 2.48 15.14
CA LYS A 72 15.62 2.24 16.45
C LYS A 72 14.53 3.26 16.75
N LYS A 73 14.78 4.54 16.46
CA LYS A 73 13.79 5.62 16.60
C LYS A 73 12.59 5.41 15.67
N GLN A 74 12.84 5.03 14.42
CA GLN A 74 11.76 4.70 13.47
C GLN A 74 10.93 3.51 13.94
N ASN A 75 11.56 2.45 14.45
CA ASN A 75 10.83 1.30 14.98
C ASN A 75 9.97 1.66 16.20
N GLN A 76 10.46 2.53 17.09
CA GLN A 76 9.66 3.05 18.20
C GLN A 76 8.45 3.85 17.70
N GLN A 77 8.63 4.71 16.70
CA GLN A 77 7.54 5.47 16.09
C GLN A 77 6.50 4.55 15.43
N LEU A 78 6.95 3.54 14.68
CA LEU A 78 6.08 2.55 14.05
C LEU A 78 5.29 1.75 15.10
N GLN A 79 5.89 1.41 16.24
CA GLN A 79 5.19 0.73 17.33
C GLN A 79 4.06 1.60 17.92
N VAL A 80 4.31 2.90 18.11
CA VAL A 80 3.29 3.85 18.59
C VAL A 80 2.15 3.95 17.57
N GLN A 81 2.47 4.15 16.29
CA GLN A 81 1.46 4.21 15.23
C GLN A 81 0.63 2.93 15.14
N LEU A 82 1.26 1.77 15.32
CA LEU A 82 0.56 0.48 15.30
C LEU A 82 -0.39 0.33 16.49
N GLN A 83 -0.04 0.85 17.67
CA GLN A 83 -0.94 0.89 18.82
C GLN A 83 -2.13 1.82 18.58
N GLU A 84 -1.90 3.02 18.04
CA GLU A 84 -2.97 3.97 17.69
C GLU A 84 -3.93 3.37 16.67
N LEU A 85 -3.41 2.72 15.62
CA LEU A 85 -4.20 2.02 14.61
C LEU A 85 -5.07 0.93 15.22
N LYS A 86 -4.56 0.15 16.18
CA LYS A 86 -5.35 -0.88 16.87
C LYS A 86 -6.49 -0.28 17.69
N ILE A 87 -6.24 0.83 18.38
CA ILE A 87 -7.27 1.55 19.14
C ILE A 87 -8.35 2.07 18.19
N ASN A 88 -7.95 2.68 17.07
CA ASN A 88 -8.87 3.18 16.05
C ASN A 88 -9.73 2.07 15.44
N GLN A 89 -9.14 0.91 15.13
CA GLN A 89 -9.88 -0.25 14.63
C GLN A 89 -10.93 -0.74 15.64
N GLN A 90 -10.58 -0.80 16.93
CA GLN A 90 -11.53 -1.17 17.98
C GLN A 90 -12.67 -0.17 18.10
N TYR A 91 -12.37 1.13 17.98
CA TYR A 91 -13.39 2.18 18.01
C TYR A 91 -14.36 2.07 16.83
N LEU A 92 -13.83 1.92 15.60
CA LEU A 92 -14.64 1.72 14.39
C LEU A 92 -15.54 0.49 14.51
N LEU A 93 -15.02 -0.60 15.05
CA LEU A 93 -15.80 -1.82 15.27
C LEU A 93 -16.96 -1.59 16.26
N LYS A 94 -16.73 -0.84 17.34
CA LYS A 94 -17.81 -0.44 18.26
C LYS A 94 -18.86 0.42 17.57
N GLN A 95 -18.45 1.38 16.75
CA GLN A 95 -19.37 2.22 15.98
C GLN A 95 -20.21 1.38 15.01
N LEU A 96 -19.60 0.45 14.28
CA LEU A 96 -20.30 -0.47 13.38
C LEU A 96 -21.36 -1.29 14.11
N ILE A 97 -21.01 -1.88 15.27
CA ILE A 97 -21.97 -2.64 16.09
C ILE A 97 -23.16 -1.75 16.49
N MET A 98 -22.91 -0.51 16.92
CA MET A 98 -23.99 0.41 17.27
C MET A 98 -24.86 0.74 16.06
N GLN A 99 -24.25 1.04 14.90
CA GLN A 99 -24.99 1.31 13.67
C GLN A 99 -25.84 0.12 13.25
N THR A 100 -25.32 -1.10 13.32
CA THR A 100 -26.11 -2.31 13.04
C THR A 100 -27.31 -2.42 13.96
N LYS A 101 -27.17 -2.17 15.28
CA LYS A 101 -28.31 -2.18 16.21
C LYS A 101 -29.37 -1.13 15.85
N ILE A 102 -28.93 0.08 15.49
CA ILE A 102 -29.84 1.15 15.05
C ILE A 102 -30.58 0.73 13.78
N GLN A 103 -29.85 0.22 12.78
CA GLN A 103 -30.42 -0.23 11.51
C GLN A 103 -31.42 -1.37 11.72
N THR A 104 -31.11 -2.37 12.55
CA THR A 104 -32.05 -3.45 12.90
C THR A 104 -33.31 -2.90 13.57
N THR A 105 -33.16 -1.92 14.48
CA THR A 105 -34.31 -1.31 15.16
C THR A 105 -35.19 -0.55 14.17
N LEU A 106 -34.59 0.22 13.26
CA LEU A 106 -35.31 0.92 12.20
C LEU A 106 -36.00 -0.06 11.26
N ALA A 107 -35.29 -1.11 10.84
CA ALA A 107 -35.84 -2.14 9.97
C ALA A 107 -37.12 -2.76 10.58
N ASN A 108 -37.05 -3.17 11.85
CA ASN A 108 -38.20 -3.73 12.56
C ASN A 108 -39.36 -2.74 12.70
N ARG A 109 -39.09 -1.45 12.89
CA ARG A 109 -40.14 -0.41 12.98
C ARG A 109 -40.84 -0.21 11.64
N VAL A 110 -40.07 -0.08 10.57
CA VAL A 110 -40.61 0.11 9.23
C VAL A 110 -41.39 -1.14 8.79
N GLU A 111 -40.95 -2.34 9.18
CA GLU A 111 -41.67 -3.59 8.88
C GLU A 111 -43.05 -3.58 9.54
N LYS A 112 -43.13 -3.19 10.81
CA LYS A 112 -44.41 -3.02 11.52
C LYS A 112 -45.33 -2.01 10.85
N ILE A 113 -44.79 -0.87 10.40
CA ILE A 113 -45.57 0.15 9.68
C ILE A 113 -46.10 -0.46 8.37
N THR A 114 -45.27 -1.20 7.63
CA THR A 114 -45.66 -1.85 6.38
C THR A 114 -46.75 -2.89 6.60
N GLN A 115 -46.64 -3.71 7.64
CA GLN A 115 -47.68 -4.67 8.05
C GLN A 115 -48.97 -3.96 8.44
N HIS A 116 -48.90 -2.81 9.11
CA HIS A 116 -50.09 -2.06 9.48
C HIS A 116 -50.77 -1.39 8.27
N MET A 117 -49.99 -0.83 7.35
CA MET A 117 -50.50 -0.27 6.09
C MET A 117 -51.19 -1.35 5.24
N ALA A 118 -50.62 -2.56 5.18
CA ALA A 118 -51.23 -3.69 4.51
C ALA A 118 -52.65 -4.01 5.00
N LEU A 119 -52.84 -4.03 6.32
CA LEU A 119 -54.15 -4.29 6.93
C LEU A 119 -55.16 -3.17 6.66
N MET A 120 -54.69 -1.94 6.50
CA MET A 120 -55.55 -0.75 6.30
C MET A 120 -56.02 -0.57 4.85
N TYR A 121 -55.19 -0.91 3.86
CA TYR A 121 -55.45 -0.58 2.45
C TYR A 121 -55.80 -1.80 1.57
N GLY A 122 -55.84 -3.02 2.14
CA GLY A 122 -56.17 -4.26 1.40
C GLY A 122 -54.99 -4.83 0.60
N GLU A 123 -55.11 -6.10 0.20
CA GLU A 123 -54.01 -6.89 -0.41
C GLU A 123 -53.46 -6.29 -1.72
N ASP A 124 -54.29 -5.55 -2.47
CA ASP A 124 -53.90 -4.96 -3.76
C ASP A 124 -52.88 -3.80 -3.59
N CYS A 125 -53.07 -2.92 -2.60
CA CYS A 125 -52.10 -1.88 -2.24
C CYS A 125 -50.84 -2.46 -1.57
N GLN A 126 -50.96 -3.64 -0.95
CA GLN A 126 -49.86 -4.32 -0.29
C GLN A 126 -48.83 -4.84 -1.29
N LEU A 127 -49.25 -5.30 -2.47
CA LEU A 127 -48.36 -5.80 -3.53
C LEU A 127 -47.46 -4.71 -4.13
N GLU A 128 -48.02 -3.51 -4.34
CA GLU A 128 -47.29 -2.33 -4.83
C GLU A 128 -46.24 -1.85 -3.82
N PHE A 129 -46.57 -1.83 -2.53
CA PHE A 129 -45.66 -1.35 -1.47
C PHE A 129 -44.68 -2.42 -0.94
N ALA A 130 -45.06 -3.70 -0.93
CA ALA A 130 -44.24 -4.75 -0.30
C ALA A 130 -42.96 -5.06 -1.09
N LYS A 131 -42.98 -4.98 -2.43
CA LYS A 131 -41.79 -5.24 -3.27
C LYS A 131 -40.64 -4.25 -3.00
N PRO A 132 -40.87 -2.91 -3.07
CA PRO A 132 -39.84 -1.92 -2.75
C PRO A 132 -39.36 -2.02 -1.30
N MET A 133 -40.28 -2.23 -0.35
CA MET A 133 -39.94 -2.30 1.07
C MET A 133 -39.13 -3.55 1.41
N LYS A 134 -39.43 -4.69 0.80
CA LYS A 134 -38.63 -5.91 0.94
C LYS A 134 -37.22 -5.74 0.35
N LEU A 135 -37.07 -4.95 -0.72
CA LEU A 135 -35.77 -4.59 -1.27
C LEU A 135 -35.00 -3.66 -0.32
N PHE A 136 -35.68 -2.65 0.23
CA PHE A 136 -35.12 -1.71 1.21
C PHE A 136 -34.65 -2.42 2.49
N PHE A 137 -35.42 -3.37 3.02
CA PHE A 137 -34.99 -4.18 4.17
C PHE A 137 -33.80 -5.08 3.85
N LYS A 138 -33.74 -5.65 2.64
CA LYS A 138 -32.57 -6.40 2.20
C LYS A 138 -31.31 -5.53 2.12
N MET A 139 -31.44 -4.26 1.73
CA MET A 139 -30.32 -3.30 1.78
C MET A 139 -29.89 -2.96 3.21
N LEU A 140 -30.83 -2.80 4.14
CA LEU A 140 -30.55 -2.46 5.54
C LEU A 140 -30.02 -3.62 6.38
N GLN A 141 -30.43 -4.86 6.10
CA GLN A 141 -30.06 -6.04 6.89
C GLN A 141 -28.63 -6.56 6.61
N GLY A 142 -27.90 -5.93 5.71
CA GLY A 142 -26.49 -6.20 5.50
C GLY A 142 -26.06 -5.92 4.08
N TYR A 143 -24.96 -5.16 3.95
CA TYR A 143 -24.31 -4.91 2.68
C TYR A 143 -23.87 -6.22 2.04
N ARG A 144 -24.59 -6.64 1.01
CA ARG A 144 -24.29 -7.78 0.16
C ARG A 144 -23.84 -7.25 -1.19
N ALA A 145 -22.55 -7.39 -1.51
CA ALA A 145 -21.96 -6.86 -2.75
C ALA A 145 -22.71 -7.37 -4.00
N ASP A 146 -23.20 -8.60 -3.95
CA ASP A 146 -24.02 -9.23 -5.00
C ASP A 146 -25.42 -8.61 -5.15
N GLN A 147 -25.92 -7.92 -4.12
CA GLN A 147 -27.18 -7.17 -4.21
C GLN A 147 -26.95 -5.74 -4.68
N LEU A 148 -25.80 -5.14 -4.35
CA LEU A 148 -25.41 -3.83 -4.88
C LEU A 148 -25.31 -3.88 -6.40
N GLU A 149 -24.71 -4.91 -7.00
CA GLU A 149 -24.69 -5.06 -8.46
C GLU A 149 -26.09 -5.11 -9.08
N ARG A 150 -27.06 -5.72 -8.40
CA ARG A 150 -28.45 -5.78 -8.88
C ARG A 150 -29.17 -4.45 -8.72
N ILE A 151 -28.89 -3.72 -7.64
CA ILE A 151 -29.47 -2.39 -7.38
C ILE A 151 -28.83 -1.35 -8.30
N VAL A 152 -27.52 -1.39 -8.49
CA VAL A 152 -26.78 -0.57 -9.45
C VAL A 152 -27.24 -0.91 -10.86
N GLY A 153 -27.41 -2.19 -11.20
CA GLY A 153 -27.98 -2.60 -12.49
C GLY A 153 -29.41 -2.09 -12.70
N PHE A 154 -30.25 -2.14 -11.67
CA PHE A 154 -31.60 -1.56 -11.71
C PHE A 154 -31.58 -0.03 -11.84
N LEU A 155 -30.71 0.65 -11.09
CA LEU A 155 -30.57 2.11 -11.15
C LEU A 155 -29.97 2.57 -12.47
N ILE A 156 -29.02 1.83 -13.06
CA ILE A 156 -28.48 2.11 -14.40
C ILE A 156 -29.56 1.91 -15.47
N PHE A 157 -30.42 0.90 -15.30
CA PHE A 157 -31.50 0.61 -16.24
C PHE A 157 -32.66 1.62 -16.18
N GLU A 158 -33.01 2.10 -14.98
CA GLU A 158 -34.07 3.10 -14.78
C GLU A 158 -33.58 4.55 -14.94
N MET A 159 -32.30 4.83 -14.64
CA MET A 159 -31.70 6.15 -14.84
C MET A 159 -31.10 6.27 -16.24
N ASP A 160 -31.96 6.26 -17.25
CA ASP A 160 -31.61 6.55 -18.64
C ASP A 160 -31.39 8.06 -18.85
N VAL A 161 -30.46 8.63 -18.09
CA VAL A 161 -29.97 10.01 -18.23
C VAL A 161 -28.44 9.96 -18.13
N PRO A 162 -27.68 10.56 -19.06
CA PRO A 162 -26.23 10.44 -19.11
C PRO A 162 -25.62 11.24 -17.97
N THR A 163 -25.63 10.66 -16.77
CA THR A 163 -24.89 11.22 -15.65
C THR A 163 -23.45 10.75 -15.85
N PRO A 164 -22.49 11.64 -16.15
CA PRO A 164 -21.14 11.21 -16.43
C PRO A 164 -20.53 10.69 -15.13
N ILE A 165 -20.45 9.37 -15.00
CA ILE A 165 -19.66 8.75 -13.93
C ILE A 165 -18.19 8.93 -14.35
N GLN A 166 -17.63 10.10 -14.05
CA GLN A 166 -16.19 10.30 -14.11
C GLN A 166 -15.57 9.44 -12.99
N GLU A 167 -14.58 8.63 -13.34
CA GLU A 167 -13.86 7.66 -12.48
C GLU A 167 -13.12 8.29 -11.27
N ASN A 168 -13.27 9.60 -11.03
CA ASN A 168 -12.54 10.36 -10.02
C ASN A 168 -13.30 10.58 -8.71
N TYR A 169 -14.29 9.76 -8.37
CA TYR A 169 -14.81 9.72 -7.00
C TYR A 169 -13.95 8.81 -6.12
N SER A 170 -12.73 9.25 -5.81
CA SER A 170 -12.21 8.97 -4.47
C SER A 170 -13.09 9.74 -3.48
N PRO A 171 -13.57 9.16 -2.38
CA PRO A 171 -14.33 9.91 -1.40
C PRO A 171 -13.42 10.99 -0.83
N ILE A 172 -13.64 12.22 -1.28
CA ILE A 172 -13.03 13.42 -0.73
C ILE A 172 -13.32 13.40 0.77
N GLN A 173 -12.24 13.63 1.51
CA GLN A 173 -12.12 13.70 2.95
C GLN A 173 -13.36 14.35 3.60
N PHE A 174 -13.93 13.68 4.59
CA PHE A 174 -14.91 14.29 5.48
C PHE A 174 -14.31 15.55 6.10
N PRO A 175 -14.93 16.73 5.94
CA PRO A 175 -14.45 17.94 6.58
C PRO A 175 -15.04 17.97 7.99
N TYR A 176 -14.21 17.71 8.99
CA TYR A 176 -14.38 18.34 10.29
C TYR A 176 -13.08 19.02 10.66
N CYS A 177 -13.19 20.34 10.81
CA CYS A 177 -12.30 21.19 11.58
C CYS A 177 -12.13 20.67 13.01
#